data_AF-A0A537YMU1-F1
#
_entry.id   AF-A0A537YMU1-F1
#
_cell.length_a   1.000
_cell.length_b   1.000
_cell.length_c   1.000
_cell.angle_alpha   90.00
_cell.angle_beta   90.00
_cell.angle_gamma   90.00
#
_symmetry.space_group_name_H-M   'P 1'
#
loop_
_entity.id
_entity.type
_entity.pdbx_description
1 polymer ?
#
loop_
_entity_poly.entity_id
_entity_poly.type
_entity_poly.pdbx_seq_one_letter_code
_entity_poly.pdbx_strand_id
1 'polypeptide(L)'
;MRSDRIGAPIGLHERRVLAWLRASAGDALAGRRVWGAASLSGGHAAGQRLRRLLNDDLEIEPLAVEADEPALGGSVQTGDIVVLHDCFTVSSAAALRDRGAHVVWHLSERSGSLAPSVRAVIDVLDRSGGAPVDAVVVDERVRLGGPERVSALVPASQLLDIREVPFGDDAALAERVALAWISLLGDIVEEDRADHVGGTIQARPVVAAR
;
A
#
# COMPACT_ATOMS: atom_id res chain seq x y z
N MET A 1 -11.97 -12.13 -3.43
CA MET A 1 -11.90 -11.45 -2.12
C MET A 1 -11.27 -12.39 -1.12
N ARG A 2 -10.13 -12.01 -0.55
CA ARG A 2 -9.48 -12.66 0.59
C ARG A 2 -9.69 -11.77 1.82
N SER A 3 -9.84 -12.37 3.00
CA SER A 3 -10.06 -11.62 4.23
C SER A 3 -9.49 -12.40 5.40
N ASP A 4 -8.51 -11.80 6.08
CA ASP A 4 -7.87 -12.37 7.25
C ASP A 4 -8.02 -11.45 8.45
N ARG A 5 -8.10 -12.07 9.63
CA ARG A 5 -8.24 -11.35 10.90
C ARG A 5 -6.93 -11.41 11.67
N ILE A 6 -6.35 -10.25 11.96
CA ILE A 6 -5.14 -10.11 12.77
C ILE A 6 -5.56 -9.88 14.23
N GLY A 7 -5.71 -10.99 14.96
CA GLY A 7 -6.14 -11.00 16.36
C GLY A 7 -5.08 -10.51 17.35
N ALA A 8 -5.51 -10.25 18.58
CA ALA A 8 -4.59 -9.95 19.68
C ALA A 8 -3.75 -11.19 20.06
N PRO A 9 -2.48 -11.02 20.47
CA PRO A 9 -1.55 -12.12 20.81
C PRO A 9 -1.84 -12.76 22.19
N ILE A 10 -3.09 -13.16 22.43
CA ILE A 10 -3.56 -13.71 23.70
C ILE A 10 -3.00 -15.12 23.94
N GLY A 11 -2.89 -15.93 22.89
CA GLY A 11 -2.38 -17.30 22.95
C GLY A 11 -1.09 -17.53 22.15
N LEU A 12 -0.52 -18.73 22.32
CA LEU A 12 0.69 -19.17 21.61
C LEU A 12 0.45 -19.30 20.10
N HIS A 13 -0.77 -19.69 19.69
CA HIS A 13 -1.11 -19.81 18.28
C HIS A 13 -1.11 -18.43 17.60
N GLU A 14 -1.80 -17.45 18.18
CA GLU A 14 -1.86 -16.09 17.64
C GLU A 14 -0.47 -15.47 17.55
N ARG A 15 0.36 -15.63 18.59
CA ARG A 15 1.75 -15.15 18.57
C ARG A 15 2.58 -15.76 17.44
N ARG A 16 2.40 -17.06 17.17
CA ARG A 16 3.08 -17.74 16.05
C ARG A 16 2.58 -17.25 14.70
N VAL A 17 1.28 -17.02 14.54
CA VAL A 17 0.70 -16.47 13.32
C VAL A 17 1.26 -15.06 13.05
N LEU A 18 1.29 -14.19 14.06
CA LEU A 18 1.85 -12.84 13.91
C LEU A 18 3.34 -12.86 13.59
N ALA A 19 4.12 -13.73 14.25
CA ALA A 19 5.54 -13.88 13.98
C ALA A 19 5.80 -14.42 12.55
N TRP A 20 4.98 -15.38 12.10
CA TRP A 20 5.06 -15.90 10.74
C TRP A 20 4.70 -14.82 9.71
N LEU A 21 3.61 -14.07 9.90
CA LEU A 21 3.22 -12.97 9.01
C LEU A 21 4.34 -11.93 8.88
N ARG A 22 4.98 -11.57 10.00
CA ARG A 22 6.10 -10.62 10.02
C ARG A 22 7.31 -11.16 9.26
N ALA A 23 7.66 -12.43 9.46
CA ALA A 23 8.76 -13.06 8.75
C ALA A 23 8.51 -13.14 7.25
N SER A 24 7.32 -13.60 6.84
CA SER A 24 6.93 -13.69 5.42
C SER A 24 6.94 -12.31 4.75
N ALA A 25 6.39 -11.29 5.41
CA ALA A 25 6.44 -9.92 4.91
C ALA A 25 7.89 -9.40 4.79
N GLY A 26 8.73 -9.68 5.78
CA GLY A 26 10.16 -9.35 5.75
C GLY A 26 10.89 -9.99 4.58
N ASP A 27 10.63 -11.27 4.30
CA ASP A 27 11.22 -11.99 3.17
C ASP A 27 10.74 -11.43 1.82
N ALA A 28 9.45 -11.12 1.68
CA ALA A 28 8.87 -10.55 0.46
C ALA A 28 9.41 -9.14 0.15
N LEU A 29 9.61 -8.34 1.19
CA LEU A 29 10.06 -6.95 1.11
C LEU A 29 11.59 -6.81 1.17
N ALA A 30 12.33 -7.90 1.40
CA ALA A 30 13.76 -7.88 1.58
C ALA A 30 14.50 -7.22 0.41
N GLY A 31 15.39 -6.29 0.72
CA GLY A 31 16.23 -5.58 -0.26
C GLY A 31 15.50 -4.49 -1.06
N ARG A 32 14.24 -4.19 -0.74
CA ARG A 32 13.46 -3.13 -1.38
C ARG A 32 13.45 -1.89 -0.50
N ARG A 33 13.54 -0.71 -1.13
CA ARG A 33 13.32 0.56 -0.41
C ARG A 33 11.87 0.98 -0.56
N VAL A 34 11.34 1.58 0.50
CA VAL A 34 9.97 2.07 0.52
C VAL A 34 9.97 3.58 0.66
N TRP A 35 9.29 4.21 -0.29
CA TRP A 35 9.21 5.66 -0.42
C TRP A 35 7.80 6.13 -0.08
N GLY A 36 7.69 7.25 0.63
CA GLY A 36 6.43 7.93 0.91
C GLY A 36 6.38 9.29 0.21
N ALA A 37 5.40 9.48 -0.68
CA ALA A 37 5.22 10.72 -1.43
C ALA A 37 3.90 11.40 -1.05
N ALA A 38 3.97 12.70 -0.77
CA ALA A 38 2.81 13.55 -0.54
C ALA A 38 3.10 14.99 -1.00
N SER A 39 2.07 15.68 -1.48
CA SER A 39 2.09 17.09 -1.86
C SER A 39 1.06 17.92 -1.09
N LEU A 40 0.00 17.28 -0.56
CA LEU A 40 -1.03 17.93 0.25
C LEU A 40 -0.79 17.72 1.75
N SER A 41 -1.25 18.64 2.59
CA SER A 41 -1.14 18.52 4.06
C SER A 41 -1.76 17.24 4.60
N GLY A 42 -2.91 16.83 4.06
CA GLY A 42 -3.55 15.56 4.38
C GLY A 42 -2.70 14.34 3.97
N GLY A 43 -2.08 14.40 2.79
CA GLY A 43 -1.13 13.38 2.33
C GLY A 43 0.10 13.29 3.22
N HIS A 44 0.69 14.43 3.62
CA HIS A 44 1.82 14.47 4.54
C HIS A 44 1.46 13.90 5.92
N ALA A 45 0.27 14.21 6.44
CA ALA A 45 -0.20 13.64 7.70
C ALA A 45 -0.37 12.11 7.60
N ALA A 46 -0.94 11.61 6.50
CA ALA A 46 -1.07 10.18 6.23
C ALA A 46 0.30 9.49 6.12
N GLY A 47 1.24 10.07 5.36
CA GLY A 47 2.58 9.52 5.20
C GLY A 47 3.40 9.52 6.49
N GLN A 48 3.33 10.58 7.30
CA GLN A 48 3.97 10.60 8.62
C GLN A 48 3.37 9.56 9.56
N ARG A 49 2.04 9.35 9.50
CA ARG A 49 1.38 8.31 10.30
C ARG A 49 1.84 6.93 9.89
N LEU A 50 1.84 6.64 8.59
CA LEU A 50 2.29 5.34 8.06
C LEU A 50 3.76 5.11 8.42
N ARG A 51 4.62 6.10 8.24
CA ARG A 51 6.04 6.01 8.64
C ARG A 51 6.20 5.70 10.12
N ARG A 52 5.49 6.39 11.02
CA ARG A 52 5.55 6.10 12.47
C ARG A 52 5.04 4.69 12.79
N LEU A 53 4.02 4.24 12.07
CA LEU A 53 3.42 2.93 12.24
C LEU A 53 4.38 1.81 11.84
N LEU A 54 5.10 1.98 10.73
CA LEU A 54 5.93 0.93 10.14
C LEU A 54 7.40 1.00 10.54
N ASN A 55 7.88 2.07 11.17
CA ASN A 55 9.31 2.33 11.39
C ASN A 55 10.09 1.17 12.03
N ASP A 56 9.44 0.35 12.84
CA ASP A 56 10.08 -0.80 13.50
C ASP A 56 10.24 -2.01 12.56
N ASP A 57 9.37 -2.14 11.55
CA ASP A 57 9.34 -3.24 10.60
C ASP A 57 9.88 -2.84 9.21
N LEU A 58 9.80 -1.55 8.85
CA LEU A 58 10.10 -1.00 7.54
C LEU A 58 10.41 0.50 7.61
N GLU A 59 11.57 0.90 7.09
CA GLU A 59 11.92 2.32 6.95
C GLU A 59 11.22 2.92 5.72
N ILE A 60 10.44 3.99 5.92
CA ILE A 60 9.81 4.75 4.83
C ILE A 60 10.54 6.08 4.67
N GLU A 61 11.23 6.22 3.54
CA GLU A 61 11.94 7.45 3.18
C GLU A 61 11.00 8.45 2.49
N PRO A 62 11.06 9.75 2.81
CA PRO A 62 10.28 10.75 2.11
C PRO A 62 10.76 10.88 0.66
N LEU A 63 9.82 10.90 -0.27
CA LEU A 63 10.07 11.18 -1.68
C LEU A 63 9.46 12.53 -2.05
N ALA A 64 10.30 13.46 -2.48
CA ALA A 64 9.84 14.73 -3.03
C ALA A 64 9.25 14.49 -4.42
N VAL A 65 8.02 14.96 -4.62
CA VAL A 65 7.34 14.96 -5.92
C VAL A 65 7.05 16.41 -6.28
N GLU A 66 7.84 16.98 -7.18
CA GLU A 66 7.61 18.32 -7.71
C GLU A 66 6.60 18.29 -8.86
N ALA A 67 5.74 19.31 -8.93
CA ALA A 67 4.54 19.31 -9.77
C ALA A 67 4.79 19.54 -11.28
N ASP A 68 6.03 19.79 -11.70
CA ASP A 68 6.35 20.39 -13.02
C ASP A 68 7.42 19.58 -13.80
N GLU A 69 7.30 18.24 -13.85
CA GLU A 69 8.22 17.24 -14.46
C GLU A 69 9.39 16.72 -13.57
N PRO A 70 9.94 15.50 -13.84
CA PRO A 70 10.30 14.55 -12.80
C PRO A 70 11.66 14.83 -12.20
N ALA A 71 11.71 15.71 -11.21
CA ALA A 71 12.65 15.59 -10.11
C ALA A 71 12.27 14.42 -9.18
N LEU A 72 11.84 13.28 -9.73
CA LEU A 72 11.96 11.97 -9.10
C LEU A 72 13.45 11.61 -9.16
N GLY A 73 14.27 12.39 -8.46
CA GLY A 73 15.69 12.55 -8.76
C GLY A 73 16.48 11.28 -8.48
N GLY A 74 16.67 10.42 -9.48
CA GLY A 74 17.64 9.31 -9.53
C GLY A 74 17.59 8.28 -8.41
N SER A 75 16.74 8.45 -7.40
CA SER A 75 16.77 7.71 -6.15
C SER A 75 15.91 6.46 -6.23
N VAL A 76 14.75 6.52 -6.89
CA VAL A 76 13.86 5.38 -7.08
C VAL A 76 14.46 4.41 -8.08
N GLN A 77 14.70 3.18 -7.63
CA GLN A 77 15.24 2.08 -8.42
C GLN A 77 14.14 1.07 -8.78
N THR A 78 14.43 0.23 -9.77
CA THR A 78 13.57 -0.92 -10.10
C THR A 78 13.40 -1.82 -8.87
N GLY A 79 12.16 -2.19 -8.57
CA GLY A 79 11.81 -3.01 -7.41
C GLY A 79 11.53 -2.23 -6.13
N ASP A 80 11.83 -0.92 -6.09
CA ASP A 80 11.41 -0.05 -4.98
C ASP A 80 9.88 0.03 -4.92
N ILE A 81 9.35 0.26 -3.72
CA ILE A 81 7.92 0.46 -3.49
C ILE A 81 7.69 1.94 -3.22
N VAL A 82 6.72 2.53 -3.90
CA VAL A 82 6.38 3.95 -3.73
C VAL A 82 4.93 4.09 -3.30
N VAL A 83 4.73 4.60 -2.10
CA VAL A 83 3.41 4.88 -1.51
C VAL A 83 3.03 6.34 -1.76
N LEU A 84 1.98 6.55 -2.55
CA LEU A 84 1.45 7.87 -2.90
C LEU A 84 0.27 8.19 -1.99
N HIS A 85 0.29 9.32 -1.30
CA HIS A 85 -0.69 9.63 -0.25
C HIS A 85 -1.81 10.60 -0.66
N ASP A 86 -1.76 11.16 -1.87
CA ASP A 86 -2.77 12.10 -2.36
C ASP A 86 -2.89 12.11 -3.89
N CYS A 87 -3.93 12.77 -4.39
CA CYS A 87 -4.22 12.81 -5.82
C CYS A 87 -3.15 13.52 -6.67
N PHE A 88 -2.39 14.46 -6.08
CA PHE A 88 -1.30 15.15 -6.80
C PHE A 88 -0.14 14.19 -7.05
N THR A 89 0.27 13.44 -6.03
CA THR A 89 1.35 12.46 -6.16
C THR A 89 0.98 11.28 -7.06
N VAL A 90 -0.31 10.91 -7.12
CA VAL A 90 -0.84 9.91 -8.07
C VAL A 90 -0.60 10.28 -9.54
N SER A 91 -0.50 11.56 -9.89
CA SER A 91 -0.18 11.98 -11.27
C SER A 91 1.18 11.46 -11.75
N SER A 92 2.11 11.18 -10.83
CA SER A 92 3.45 10.64 -11.12
C SER A 92 3.49 9.11 -11.19
N ALA A 93 2.37 8.42 -10.94
CA ALA A 93 2.35 6.96 -10.81
C ALA A 93 2.81 6.23 -12.08
N ALA A 94 2.39 6.68 -13.27
CA ALA A 94 2.83 6.08 -14.53
C ALA A 94 4.35 6.17 -14.71
N ALA A 95 4.93 7.35 -14.48
CA ALA A 95 6.37 7.59 -14.61
C ALA A 95 7.22 6.81 -13.58
N LEU A 96 6.66 6.51 -12.40
CA LEU A 96 7.29 5.66 -11.39
C LEU A 96 7.24 4.18 -11.80
N ARG A 97 6.10 3.72 -12.34
CA ARG A 97 5.95 2.36 -12.86
C ARG A 97 6.83 2.10 -14.07
N ASP A 98 6.99 3.08 -14.96
CA ASP A 98 7.87 2.96 -16.12
C ASP A 98 9.36 2.79 -15.73
N ARG A 99 9.73 3.20 -14.51
CA ARG A 99 11.05 2.93 -13.91
C ARG A 99 11.15 1.55 -13.22
N GLY A 100 10.06 0.79 -13.22
CA GLY A 100 9.97 -0.52 -12.58
C GLY A 100 9.76 -0.46 -11.07
N ALA A 101 9.25 0.65 -10.52
CA ALA A 101 8.81 0.71 -9.13
C ALA A 101 7.40 0.12 -8.97
N HIS A 102 7.12 -0.48 -7.82
CA HIS A 102 5.76 -0.87 -7.42
C HIS A 102 5.05 0.34 -6.81
N VAL A 103 3.99 0.81 -7.45
CA VAL A 103 3.29 2.03 -7.05
C VAL A 103 2.00 1.68 -6.33
N VAL A 104 1.90 2.15 -5.08
CA VAL A 104 0.75 1.94 -4.21
C VAL A 104 0.09 3.29 -3.91
N TRP A 105 -1.21 3.41 -4.18
CA TRP A 105 -1.97 4.58 -3.76
C TRP A 105 -2.62 4.35 -2.40
N HIS A 106 -2.24 5.14 -1.41
CA HIS A 106 -2.80 5.08 -0.05
C HIS A 106 -3.94 6.11 0.14
N LEU A 107 -5.09 5.61 0.57
CA LEU A 107 -6.26 6.38 0.98
C LEU A 107 -6.57 6.16 2.47
N SER A 108 -6.71 7.24 3.25
CA SER A 108 -6.89 7.17 4.70
C SER A 108 -7.95 8.13 5.21
N GLU A 109 -8.90 7.64 6.01
CA GLU A 109 -10.05 8.41 6.51
C GLU A 109 -9.65 9.52 7.50
N ARG A 110 -8.53 9.32 8.20
CA ARG A 110 -8.13 10.15 9.34
C ARG A 110 -7.40 11.44 8.96
N SER A 111 -7.09 11.65 7.68
CA SER A 111 -6.13 12.67 7.25
C SER A 111 -6.74 13.77 6.37
N GLY A 112 -8.06 13.97 6.39
CA GLY A 112 -8.72 14.92 5.47
C GLY A 112 -8.66 14.53 3.99
N SER A 113 -7.99 13.42 3.68
CA SER A 113 -8.24 12.61 2.49
C SER A 113 -9.59 11.96 2.72
N LEU A 114 -10.58 12.30 1.91
CA LEU A 114 -11.89 11.66 1.91
C LEU A 114 -11.64 10.16 1.73
N ALA A 115 -11.64 9.33 2.78
CA ALA A 115 -11.58 7.90 2.58
C ALA A 115 -12.84 7.49 1.83
N PRO A 116 -12.72 7.13 0.56
CA PRO A 116 -13.80 6.42 -0.07
C PRO A 116 -13.69 5.03 0.55
N SER A 117 -14.75 4.49 1.13
CA SER A 117 -14.76 3.07 1.50
C SER A 117 -14.23 2.22 0.35
N VAL A 118 -13.77 0.99 0.60
CA VAL A 118 -13.29 0.08 -0.46
C VAL A 118 -14.27 0.04 -1.65
N ARG A 119 -15.57 0.05 -1.35
CA ARG A 119 -16.64 0.13 -2.36
C ARG A 119 -16.57 1.40 -3.20
N ALA A 120 -16.46 2.57 -2.56
CA ALA A 120 -16.35 3.84 -3.27
C ALA A 120 -15.07 3.93 -4.11
N VAL A 121 -13.97 3.31 -3.68
CA VAL A 121 -12.73 3.21 -4.47
C VAL A 121 -12.97 2.37 -5.72
N ILE A 122 -13.57 1.19 -5.59
CA ILE A 122 -13.92 0.32 -6.73
C ILE A 122 -14.81 1.10 -7.71
N ASP A 123 -15.87 1.76 -7.23
CA ASP A 123 -16.79 2.53 -8.07
C ASP A 123 -16.09 3.69 -8.79
N VAL A 124 -15.06 4.31 -8.20
CA VAL A 124 -14.27 5.36 -8.85
C VAL A 124 -13.36 4.77 -9.92
N LEU A 125 -12.63 3.70 -9.61
CA LEU A 125 -11.72 3.04 -10.54
C LEU A 125 -12.46 2.47 -11.74
N ASP A 126 -13.61 1.84 -11.54
CA ASP A 126 -14.43 1.30 -12.62
C ASP A 126 -14.91 2.42 -13.57
N ARG A 127 -15.26 3.59 -13.03
CA ARG A 127 -15.70 4.75 -13.81
C ARG A 127 -14.55 5.46 -14.53
N SER A 128 -13.34 5.47 -13.96
CA SER A 128 -12.17 6.11 -14.57
C SER A 128 -11.44 5.21 -15.56
N GLY A 129 -11.84 3.94 -15.70
CA GLY A 129 -11.12 2.95 -16.51
C GLY A 129 -9.83 2.43 -15.85
N GLY A 130 -9.77 2.50 -14.51
CA GLY A 130 -8.62 2.12 -13.69
C GLY A 130 -7.83 3.31 -13.15
N ALA A 131 -6.75 3.01 -12.43
CA ALA A 131 -5.72 3.96 -12.01
C ALA A 131 -4.34 3.43 -12.44
N PRO A 132 -3.38 4.31 -12.77
CA PRO A 132 -2.05 3.91 -13.21
C PRO A 132 -1.15 3.44 -12.03
N VAL A 133 -1.69 2.64 -11.12
CA VAL A 133 -1.02 2.12 -9.91
C VAL A 133 -1.09 0.60 -9.91
N ASP A 134 -0.19 -0.05 -9.17
CA ASP A 134 -0.19 -1.51 -9.02
C ASP A 134 -1.17 -1.94 -7.92
N ALA A 135 -1.37 -1.12 -6.89
CA ALA A 135 -2.38 -1.35 -5.87
C ALA A 135 -2.96 -0.04 -5.30
N VAL A 136 -4.17 -0.13 -4.76
CA VAL A 136 -4.77 0.89 -3.90
C VAL A 136 -4.94 0.29 -2.50
N VAL A 137 -4.34 0.93 -1.49
CA VAL A 137 -4.50 0.52 -0.09
C VAL A 137 -5.38 1.52 0.64
N VAL A 138 -6.40 1.01 1.33
CA VAL A 138 -7.40 1.79 2.05
C VAL A 138 -7.33 1.47 3.54
N ASP A 139 -7.06 2.51 4.34
CA ASP A 139 -7.21 2.50 5.79
C ASP A 139 -8.63 2.95 6.15
N GLU A 140 -9.51 1.99 6.43
CA GLU A 140 -10.92 2.23 6.78
C GLU A 140 -11.17 1.98 8.27
N ARG A 141 -11.89 2.90 8.93
CA ARG A 141 -12.50 2.62 10.22
C ARG A 141 -13.98 2.29 10.03
N VAL A 142 -14.34 1.02 10.16
CA VAL A 142 -15.71 0.52 9.85
C VAL A 142 -16.80 1.26 10.65
N ARG A 143 -16.49 1.68 11.88
CA ARG A 143 -17.34 2.50 12.76
C ARG A 143 -16.52 3.08 13.91
N LEU A 144 -17.05 4.10 14.61
CA LEU A 144 -16.46 4.58 15.86
C LEU A 144 -16.34 3.42 16.87
N GLY A 145 -15.13 3.14 17.37
CA GLY A 145 -14.86 1.99 18.24
C GLY A 145 -14.93 0.62 17.55
N GLY A 146 -15.05 0.58 16.23
CA GLY A 146 -15.00 -0.64 15.41
C GLY A 146 -13.57 -1.06 15.05
N PRO A 147 -13.43 -2.22 14.38
CA PRO A 147 -12.13 -2.68 13.88
C PRO A 147 -11.55 -1.69 12.86
N GLU A 148 -10.22 -1.63 12.80
CA GLU A 148 -9.51 -1.02 11.68
C GLU A 148 -9.41 -2.06 10.56
N ARG A 149 -9.62 -1.63 9.32
CA ARG A 149 -9.41 -2.44 8.14
C ARG A 149 -8.32 -1.81 7.29
N VAL A 150 -7.32 -2.60 6.94
CA VAL A 150 -6.38 -2.28 5.89
C VAL A 150 -6.74 -3.17 4.71
N SER A 151 -7.13 -2.57 3.59
CA SER A 151 -7.57 -3.31 2.41
C SER A 151 -6.70 -2.97 1.22
N ALA A 152 -6.20 -3.98 0.50
CA ALA A 152 -5.51 -3.80 -0.75
C ALA A 152 -6.42 -4.22 -1.92
N LEU A 153 -6.56 -3.32 -2.89
CA LEU A 153 -7.16 -3.58 -4.18
C LEU A 153 -6.06 -3.59 -5.23
N VAL A 154 -5.86 -4.71 -5.90
CA VAL A 154 -4.94 -4.85 -7.04
C VAL A 154 -5.77 -4.79 -8.32
N PRO A 155 -5.77 -3.66 -9.07
CA PRO A 155 -6.69 -3.47 -10.20
C PRO A 155 -6.52 -4.51 -11.31
N ALA A 156 -5.28 -4.94 -11.58
CA ALA A 156 -4.97 -5.86 -12.67
C ALA A 156 -5.56 -7.27 -12.48
N SER A 157 -5.57 -7.76 -11.24
CA SER A 157 -6.08 -9.10 -10.88
C SER A 157 -7.50 -9.06 -10.30
N GLN A 158 -8.10 -7.87 -10.18
CA GLN A 158 -9.35 -7.63 -9.44
C GLN A 158 -9.32 -8.24 -8.02
N LEU A 159 -8.13 -8.36 -7.44
CA LEU A 159 -7.95 -8.93 -6.12
C LEU A 159 -8.26 -7.86 -5.09
N LEU A 160 -9.23 -8.16 -4.24
CA LEU A 160 -9.46 -7.46 -2.99
C LEU A 160 -8.98 -8.35 -1.84
N ASP A 161 -7.98 -7.89 -1.11
CA ASP A 161 -7.50 -8.51 0.12
C ASP A 161 -7.71 -7.57 1.31
N ILE A 162 -8.18 -8.11 2.43
CA ILE A 162 -8.62 -7.35 3.59
C ILE A 162 -7.95 -7.93 4.84
N ARG A 163 -7.26 -7.06 5.58
CA ARG A 163 -6.75 -7.37 6.92
C ARG A 163 -7.63 -6.66 7.94
N GLU A 164 -8.41 -7.42 8.69
CA GLU A 164 -9.22 -6.91 9.79
C GLU A 164 -8.45 -6.92 11.10
N VAL A 165 -8.29 -5.76 11.72
CA VAL A 165 -7.65 -5.59 13.02
C VAL A 165 -8.70 -5.24 14.07
N PRO A 166 -8.99 -6.14 15.02
CA PRO A 166 -9.93 -5.85 16.11
C PRO A 166 -9.46 -4.67 16.96
N PHE A 167 -10.45 -3.90 17.42
CA PHE A 167 -10.25 -2.83 18.39
C PHE A 167 -9.54 -3.36 19.64
N GLY A 168 -8.73 -2.52 20.27
CA GLY A 168 -8.00 -2.83 21.49
C GLY A 168 -7.09 -1.68 21.89
N ASP A 169 -6.22 -1.92 22.88
CA ASP A 169 -5.28 -0.92 23.40
C ASP A 169 -4.39 -0.34 22.30
N ASP A 170 -4.10 0.96 22.39
CA ASP A 170 -3.48 1.74 21.31
C ASP A 170 -2.14 1.17 20.80
N ALA A 171 -1.25 0.75 21.70
CA ALA A 171 0.07 0.23 21.31
C ALA A 171 -0.02 -1.13 20.59
N ALA A 172 -0.80 -2.07 21.15
CA ALA A 172 -1.00 -3.38 20.53
C ALA A 172 -1.84 -3.29 19.25
N LEU A 173 -2.76 -2.32 19.18
CA LEU A 173 -3.51 -2.00 17.97
C LEU A 173 -2.57 -1.50 16.88
N ALA A 174 -1.70 -0.53 17.18
CA ALA A 174 -0.73 0.00 16.23
C ALA A 174 0.17 -1.11 15.65
N GLU A 175 0.72 -1.99 16.49
CA GLU A 175 1.54 -3.11 16.00
C GLU A 175 0.77 -4.01 15.02
N ARG A 176 -0.50 -4.32 15.30
CA ARG A 176 -1.31 -5.17 14.42
C ARG A 176 -1.70 -4.48 13.11
N VAL A 177 -1.92 -3.16 13.13
CA VAL A 177 -2.15 -2.37 11.91
C VAL A 177 -0.86 -2.26 11.09
N ALA A 178 0.30 -2.14 11.73
CA ALA A 178 1.59 -2.20 11.05
C ALA A 178 1.78 -3.55 10.34
N LEU A 179 1.48 -4.64 11.04
CA LEU A 179 1.55 -5.99 10.48
C LEU A 179 0.58 -6.20 9.30
N ALA A 180 -0.63 -5.64 9.41
CA ALA A 180 -1.61 -5.64 8.32
C ALA A 180 -1.04 -4.99 7.05
N TRP A 181 -0.39 -3.84 7.21
CA TRP A 181 0.25 -3.11 6.12
C TRP A 181 1.41 -3.88 5.48
N ILE A 182 2.39 -4.32 6.27
CA ILE A 182 3.57 -4.99 5.71
C ILE A 182 3.22 -6.34 5.07
N SER A 183 2.25 -7.09 5.62
CA SER A 183 1.73 -8.31 5.00
C SER A 183 1.12 -8.02 3.64
N LEU A 184 0.24 -7.02 3.54
CA LEU A 184 -0.38 -6.66 2.26
C LEU A 184 0.62 -6.14 1.24
N LEU A 185 1.61 -5.35 1.66
CA LEU A 185 2.69 -4.92 0.76
C LEU A 185 3.49 -6.11 0.24
N GLY A 186 3.79 -7.08 1.10
CA GLY A 186 4.43 -8.34 0.70
C GLY A 186 3.60 -9.09 -0.34
N ASP A 187 2.29 -9.26 -0.10
CA ASP A 187 1.38 -9.96 -1.00
C ASP A 187 1.28 -9.25 -2.37
N ILE A 188 1.17 -7.91 -2.39
CA ILE A 188 1.14 -7.11 -3.63
C ILE A 188 2.40 -7.35 -4.47
N VAL A 189 3.56 -7.36 -3.80
CA VAL A 189 4.86 -7.54 -4.45
C VAL A 189 5.06 -8.96 -4.95
N GLU A 190 4.63 -9.97 -4.19
CA GLU A 190 4.72 -11.37 -4.59
C GLU A 190 3.79 -11.72 -5.76
N GLU A 191 2.56 -11.22 -5.75
CA GLU A 191 1.60 -11.43 -6.85
C GLU A 191 2.16 -10.85 -8.15
N ASP A 192 2.69 -9.63 -8.11
CA ASP A 192 3.36 -9.03 -9.28
C ASP A 192 4.56 -9.87 -9.72
N ARG A 193 5.40 -10.36 -8.79
CA ARG A 193 6.52 -11.24 -9.15
C ARG A 193 6.06 -12.54 -9.82
N ALA A 194 4.96 -13.14 -9.38
CA ALA A 194 4.40 -14.35 -9.98
C ALA A 194 3.94 -14.12 -11.42
N ASP A 195 3.37 -12.95 -11.71
CA ASP A 195 3.04 -12.52 -13.07
C ASP A 195 4.29 -12.34 -13.95
N HIS A 196 5.44 -12.00 -13.35
CA HIS A 196 6.71 -11.77 -14.05
C HIS A 196 7.63 -13.01 -14.16
N VAL A 197 7.43 -14.06 -13.36
CA VAL A 197 8.29 -15.27 -13.36
C VAL A 197 7.46 -16.51 -13.70
N GLY A 198 7.24 -16.74 -15.00
CA GLY A 198 6.66 -17.99 -15.53
C GLY A 198 5.53 -17.84 -16.56
N GLY A 199 4.98 -16.64 -16.72
CA GLY A 199 3.99 -16.32 -17.75
C GLY A 199 4.59 -15.50 -18.89
N THR A 200 4.13 -15.75 -20.11
CA THR A 200 4.50 -15.04 -21.34
C THR A 200 4.65 -13.53 -21.09
N ILE A 201 5.84 -12.99 -21.40
CA ILE A 201 6.06 -11.55 -21.53
C ILE A 201 5.07 -11.04 -22.59
N GLN A 202 3.90 -10.58 -22.18
CA GLN A 202 3.29 -9.44 -22.84
C GLN A 202 4.16 -8.28 -22.38
N ALA A 203 5.20 -7.97 -23.16
CA ALA A 203 5.91 -6.71 -22.99
C ALA A 203 4.82 -5.65 -22.92
N ARG A 204 4.72 -4.91 -21.80
CA ARG A 204 3.73 -3.84 -21.65
C ARG A 204 3.81 -3.01 -22.94
N PRO A 205 2.70 -2.81 -23.67
CA PRO A 205 2.74 -1.98 -24.84
C PRO A 205 3.15 -0.58 -24.35
N VAL A 206 4.35 -0.17 -24.73
CA VAL A 206 4.79 1.22 -24.62
C VAL A 206 3.89 1.99 -25.57
N VAL A 207 2.76 2.49 -25.06
CA VAL A 207 1.92 3.40 -25.81
C VAL A 207 2.68 4.72 -25.84
N ALA A 208 3.32 5.01 -26.97
CA ALA A 208 3.92 6.31 -27.21
C ALA A 208 2.84 7.39 -26.99
N ALA A 209 3.13 8.34 -26.10
CA ALA A 209 2.31 9.52 -25.91
C ALA A 209 2.11 10.21 -27.28
N ARG A 210 0.85 10.44 -27.65
CA ARG A 210 0.47 11.25 -28.81
C ARG A 210 0.19 12.67 -28.36
#